data_AF-G0H9V9-F1
#
_entry.id   AF-G0H9V9-F1
#
_cell.length_a   1.000
_cell.length_b   1.000
_cell.length_c   1.000
_cell.angle_alpha   90.00
_cell.angle_beta   90.00
_cell.angle_gamma   90.00
#
_symmetry.space_group_name_H-M   'P 1'
#
loop_
_entity.id
_entity.type
_entity.pdbx_description
1 polymer ?
#
loop_
_entity_poly.entity_id
_entity_poly.type
_entity_poly.pdbx_seq_one_letter_code
_entity_poly.pdbx_strand_id
1 'polypeptide(L)' 'MFHVFSALAQFERDLVIERTTAGLAAARARGRVGGRPKKLTEQQVATARSLYEAKTMTVSEIGRVLGVSRSTIYRAL' A
#
# COMPACT_ATOMS: atom_id res chain seq x y z
N MET A 1 -23.79 -34.60 -12.75
CA MET A 1 -22.43 -34.85 -12.19
C MET A 1 -21.57 -33.60 -12.11
N PHE A 2 -21.55 -32.71 -13.12
CA PHE A 2 -20.81 -31.43 -13.06
C PHE A 2 -21.17 -30.53 -11.87
N HIS A 3 -22.45 -30.44 -11.50
CA HIS A 3 -22.90 -29.57 -10.39
C HIS A 3 -22.31 -29.93 -9.02
N VAL A 4 -22.08 -31.22 -8.74
CA VAL A 4 -21.52 -31.66 -7.46
C VAL A 4 -20.05 -31.26 -7.35
N PHE A 5 -19.28 -31.46 -8.41
CA PHE A 5 -17.87 -31.04 -8.45
C PHE A 5 -17.73 -29.52 -8.42
N SER A 6 -18.62 -28.78 -9.09
CA SER A 6 -18.65 -27.32 -8.99
C SER A 6 -18.94 -26.84 -7.57
N ALA A 7 -19.90 -27.46 -6.88
CA ALA A 7 -20.21 -27.13 -5.50
C ALA A 7 -19.03 -27.41 -4.55
N LEU A 8 -18.35 -28.56 -4.73
CA LEU A 8 -17.16 -28.91 -3.94
C LEU A 8 -16.00 -27.95 -4.21
N ALA A 9 -15.72 -27.62 -5.47
CA ALA A 9 -14.66 -26.68 -5.82
C ALA A 9 -14.92 -25.27 -5.23
N GLN A 10 -16.18 -24.84 -5.17
CA GLN A 10 -16.55 -23.58 -4.55
C GLN A 10 -16.36 -23.63 -3.03
N PHE A 11 -16.79 -24.71 -2.38
CA PHE A 11 -16.59 -24.92 -0.95
C PHE A 11 -15.10 -24.89 -0.56
N GLU A 12 -14.23 -25.57 -1.31
CA GLU A 12 -12.79 -25.55 -1.08
C GLU A 12 -12.20 -24.14 -1.24
N ARG A 13 -12.63 -23.39 -2.26
CA ARG A 13 -12.23 -21.99 -2.46
C ARG A 13 -12.63 -21.14 -1.26
N ASP A 14 -13.86 -21.28 -0.78
CA ASP A 14 -14.37 -20.50 0.35
C ASP A 14 -13.56 -20.79 1.62
N LEU A 15 -13.22 -22.06 1.87
CA LEU A 15 -12.37 -22.47 2.99
C LEU A 15 -10.95 -21.87 2.90
N VAL A 16 -10.37 -21.82 1.70
CA VAL A 16 -9.05 -21.19 1.46
C VAL A 16 -9.11 -19.68 1.72
N ILE A 17 -10.19 -19.02 1.29
CA ILE A 17 -10.41 -17.59 1.54
C ILE A 17 -10.51 -17.33 3.03
N GLU A 18 -11.35 -18.08 3.75
CA GLU A 18 -11.53 -17.94 5.20
C GLU A 18 -10.20 -18.10 5.96
N ARG A 19 -9.42 -19.12 5.61
CA ARG A 19 -8.12 -19.34 6.25
C ARG A 19 -7.14 -18.20 5.95
N THR A 20 -7.17 -17.67 4.74
CA THR A 20 -6.31 -16.54 4.33
C THR A 20 -6.70 -15.26 5.06
N THR A 21 -7.99 -14.95 5.18
CA THR A 21 -8.46 -13.76 5.89
C THR A 21 -8.16 -13.84 7.39
N ALA A 22 -8.34 -15.00 8.01
CA ALA A 22 -7.94 -15.25 9.39
C ALA A 22 -6.43 -15.04 9.60
N GLY A 23 -5.60 -15.56 8.69
CA GLY A 23 -4.15 -15.36 8.72
C GLY A 23 -3.73 -13.89 8.58
N LEU A 24 -4.38 -13.16 7.66
CA LEU A 24 -4.15 -11.72 7.48
C LEU A 24 -4.59 -10.92 8.71
N ALA A 25 -5.71 -11.26 9.34
CA ALA A 25 -6.17 -10.63 10.58
C ALA A 25 -5.15 -10.84 11.71
N ALA A 26 -4.68 -12.08 11.90
CA ALA A 26 -3.65 -12.39 12.89
C ALA A 26 -2.33 -11.65 12.61
N ALA A 27 -1.92 -11.51 11.34
CA ALA A 27 -0.73 -10.76 10.97
C ALA A 27 -0.88 -9.25 11.28
N ARG A 28 -2.05 -8.66 11.01
CA ARG A 28 -2.36 -7.27 11.35
C ARG A 28 -2.38 -7.04 12.86
N ALA A 29 -2.93 -7.96 13.65
CA ALA A 29 -2.90 -7.89 15.10
C ALA A 29 -1.47 -7.88 15.68
N ARG A 30 -0.52 -8.52 14.99
CA ARG A 30 0.92 -8.47 15.30
C ARG A 30 1.63 -7.21 14.78
N GLY A 31 0.90 -6.23 14.24
CA GLY A 31 1.46 -4.97 13.72
C GLY A 31 1.90 -5.01 12.26
N ARG A 32 1.65 -6.10 11.52
CA ARG A 32 2.00 -6.18 10.10
C ARG A 32 0.97 -5.41 9.27
N VAL A 33 1.36 -4.27 8.70
CA VAL A 33 0.46 -3.41 7.89
C VAL A 33 0.06 -4.09 6.57
N GLY A 34 1.01 -4.76 5.90
CA GLY A 34 0.80 -5.35 4.57
C GLY A 34 0.79 -4.30 3.45
N GLY A 35 0.38 -4.72 2.25
CA GLY A 35 0.30 -3.83 1.08
C GLY A 35 1.66 -3.41 0.50
N ARG A 36 1.62 -2.48 -0.47
CA ARG A 36 2.82 -1.92 -1.10
C ARG A 36 3.48 -0.90 -0.16
N PRO A 37 4.79 -0.98 0.11
CA PRO A 37 5.47 -0.02 0.97
C PRO A 37 5.39 1.41 0.40
N LYS A 38 5.33 2.41 1.28
CA LYS A 38 5.42 3.82 0.90
C LYS A 38 6.79 4.05 0.25
N LYS A 39 6.82 4.84 -0.84
CA LYS A 39 8.07 5.19 -1.54
C LYS A 39 8.92 6.23 -0.80
N LEU A 40 8.30 6.99 0.10
CA LEU A 40 8.96 8.02 0.90
C LEU A 40 8.96 7.60 2.37
N THR A 41 10.11 7.79 3.02
CA THR A 41 10.25 7.73 4.48
C THR A 41 9.61 8.95 5.13
N GLU A 42 9.31 8.88 6.43
CA GLU A 42 8.72 10.01 7.16
C GLU A 42 9.62 11.25 7.12
N GLN A 43 10.94 11.07 7.20
CA GLN A 43 11.91 12.16 7.05
C GLN A 43 11.83 12.79 5.67
N GLN A 44 11.75 11.99 4.60
CA GLN A 44 11.61 12.52 3.24
C GLN A 44 10.29 13.24 3.02
N VAL A 45 9.21 12.81 3.68
CA VAL A 45 7.92 13.53 3.67
C VAL A 45 8.06 14.88 4.36
N ALA A 46 8.72 14.94 5.51
CA ALA A 46 8.99 16.20 6.22
C ALA A 46 9.83 17.16 5.35
N THR A 47 10.91 16.67 4.73
CA THR A 47 11.71 17.46 3.79
C THR A 47 10.89 17.95 2.61
N ALA A 48 10.04 17.09 2.02
CA ALA A 48 9.17 17.48 0.91
C ALA A 48 8.18 18.58 1.31
N ARG A 49 7.61 18.51 2.52
CA ARG A 49 6.71 19.55 3.07
C ARG A 49 7.44 20.87 3.25
N SER A 50 8.60 20.88 3.90
CA SER A 50 9.37 22.10 4.10
C SER A 50 9.79 22.76 2.77
N LEU A 51 10.22 21.98 1.78
CA LEU A 51 10.57 22.51 0.45
C LEU A 51 9.36 23.08 -0.30
N TYR A 52 8.20 22.45 -0.13
CA TYR A 52 6.96 22.91 -0.73
C TYR A 52 6.46 24.22 -0.09
N GLU A 53 6.47 24.30 1.25
CA GLU A 53 6.06 25.48 2.02
C GLU A 53 6.99 26.67 1.79
N ALA A 54 8.30 26.42 1.69
CA ALA A 54 9.29 27.45 1.35
C ALA A 54 9.10 28.03 -0.06
N LYS A 55 8.31 27.37 -0.93
CA LYS A 55 8.09 27.74 -2.35
C LYS A 55 9.37 27.93 -3.15
N THR A 56 10.48 27.36 -2.69
CA THR A 56 11.80 27.46 -3.32
C THR A 56 11.95 26.52 -4.52
N MET A 57 11.15 25.45 -4.58
CA MET A 57 11.20 24.45 -5.66
C MET A 57 9.80 24.08 -6.13
N THR A 58 9.66 23.78 -7.42
CA THR A 58 8.42 23.20 -7.94
C THR A 58 8.26 21.75 -7.47
N VAL A 59 7.01 21.27 -7.41
CA VAL A 59 6.70 19.86 -7.07
C VAL A 59 7.41 18.86 -7.99
N SER A 60 7.68 19.25 -9.24
CA SER A 60 8.44 18.44 -10.21
C SER A 60 9.92 18.30 -9.83
N GLU A 61 10.51 19.37 -9.31
CA GLU A 61 11.91 19.38 -8.88
C GLU A 61 12.08 18.63 -7.56
N ILE A 62 11.16 18.83 -6.60
CA ILE A 62 11.13 18.07 -5.34
C ILE A 62 11.03 16.56 -5.63
N GLY A 63 10.16 16.17 -6.56
CA GLY A 63 10.04 14.78 -7.01
C GLY A 63 11.33 14.24 -7.61
N ARG A 64 12.02 15.01 -8.46
CA ARG A 64 13.31 14.62 -9.03
C ARG A 64 14.39 14.42 -7.97
N VAL A 65 14.49 15.34 -7.01
CA VAL A 65 15.44 15.23 -5.89
C VAL A 65 15.18 14.00 -5.03
N LEU A 66 13.91 13.70 -4.75
CA LEU A 66 13.52 12.56 -3.91
C LEU A 66 13.35 11.25 -4.70
N GLY A 67 13.61 11.25 -6.02
CA GLY A 67 13.49 10.05 -6.87
C GLY A 67 12.06 9.53 -7.05
N VAL A 68 11.04 10.38 -6.91
CA VAL A 68 9.63 10.01 -6.99
C VAL A 68 8.85 10.88 -7.97
N SER A 69 7.72 10.36 -8.46
CA SER A 69 6.83 11.11 -9.34
C SER A 69 6.17 12.30 -8.61
N ARG A 70 5.77 13.32 -9.38
CA ARG A 70 4.93 14.43 -8.87
C ARG A 70 3.70 13.95 -8.10
N SER A 71 3.04 12.91 -8.61
CA SER A 71 1.88 12.29 -7.96
C SER A 71 2.20 11.66 -6.60
N THR A 72 3.44 11.19 -6.40
CA THR A 72 3.88 10.66 -5.09
C THR A 72 4.13 11.79 -4.10
N ILE A 73 4.64 12.94 -4.55
CA ILE A 73 4.78 14.13 -3.70
C ILE A 73 3.41 14.65 -3.26
N TYR A 74 2.47 14.85 -4.18
CA TYR A 74 1.10 15.30 -3.82
C TYR A 74 0.35 14.35 -2.88
N ARG A 75 0.64 13.05 -2.91
CA ARG A 75 0.06 12.09 -1.98
C ARG A 75 0.69 12.14 -0.57
N ALA A 76 1.88 12.73 -0.46
CA ALA A 76 2.65 12.80 0.78
C ALA A 76 2.52 14.17 1.50
N LEU A 77 2.29 15.24 0.73
CA LEU A 77 1.87 16.57 1.22
C LEU A 77 0.41 16.53 1.70
#